data_AF-D5Q303-F1
#
_entry.id   AF-D5Q303-F1
#
_cell.length_a   1.000
_cell.length_b   1.000
_cell.length_c   1.000
_cell.angle_alpha   90.00
_cell.angle_beta   90.00
_cell.angle_gamma   90.00
#
_symmetry.space_group_name_H-M   'P 1'
#
loop_
_entity.id
_entity.type
_entity.pdbx_description
1 polymer ?
#
loop_
_entity_poly.entity_id
_entity_poly.type
_entity_poly.pdbx_seq_one_letter_code
_entity_poly.pdbx_strand_id
1 'polypeptide(L)'
;MYKHTIVYDGEVDKIPATVLGWGYGSNKILICNIKDYVPGRTENLYVVVGGACEKIGSITKENYTMIKGSDRFDTLYKVLDFINR
;
A
#
# COMPACT_ATOMS: atom_id res chain seq x y z
N MET A 1 -10.95 1.40 -13.41
CA MET A 1 -10.35 0.40 -12.51
C MET A 1 -8.84 0.57 -12.48
N TYR A 2 -8.22 0.41 -11.33
CA TYR A 2 -6.78 0.21 -11.17
C TYR A 2 -6.50 -1.28 -10.99
N LYS A 3 -5.38 -1.77 -11.50
CA LYS A 3 -5.01 -3.18 -11.30
C LYS A 3 -4.41 -3.41 -9.92
N HIS A 4 -3.64 -2.42 -9.43
CA HIS A 4 -3.09 -2.41 -8.08
C HIS A 4 -3.35 -1.04 -7.46
N THR A 5 -3.82 -1.00 -6.22
CA THR A 5 -3.86 0.21 -5.40
C THR A 5 -3.04 -0.01 -4.14
N ILE A 6 -2.17 0.94 -3.84
CA ILE A 6 -1.28 0.93 -2.68
C ILE A 6 -1.66 2.12 -1.81
N VAL A 7 -2.10 1.83 -0.59
CA VAL A 7 -2.57 2.83 0.38
C VAL A 7 -1.53 3.03 1.47
N TYR A 8 -1.26 4.29 1.81
CA TYR A 8 -0.32 4.69 2.87
C TYR A 8 -0.92 5.79 3.76
N ASP A 9 -0.31 6.07 4.91
CA ASP A 9 -0.75 7.13 5.83
C ASP A 9 0.41 8.07 6.23
N GLY A 10 0.43 9.27 5.64
CA GLY A 10 1.46 10.29 5.90
C GLY A 10 2.68 10.19 4.98
N GLU A 11 3.52 11.23 5.00
CA GLU A 11 4.62 11.37 4.02
C GLU A 11 5.77 10.37 4.22
N VAL A 12 6.00 9.90 5.45
CA VAL A 12 7.03 8.88 5.73
C VAL A 12 6.66 7.56 5.04
N ASP A 13 5.37 7.20 5.09
CA ASP A 13 4.86 5.91 4.62
C ASP A 13 4.67 5.89 3.09
N LYS A 14 4.67 7.07 2.46
CA LYS A 14 4.65 7.24 1.01
C LYS A 14 5.85 6.60 0.33
N ILE A 15 7.02 6.60 0.98
CA ILE A 15 8.25 6.03 0.42
C ILE A 15 8.12 4.52 0.20
N PRO A 16 7.87 3.69 1.23
CA PRO A 16 7.71 2.25 1.03
C PRO A 16 6.52 1.91 0.12
N ALA A 17 5.42 2.69 0.16
CA ALA A 17 4.31 2.51 -0.78
C ALA A 17 4.70 2.75 -2.24
N THR A 18 5.57 3.73 -2.50
CA THR A 18 6.10 4.01 -3.84
C THR A 18 7.03 2.89 -4.31
N VAL A 19 7.89 2.39 -3.43
CA VAL A 19 8.80 1.26 -3.73
C VAL A 19 8.01 0.00 -4.06
N LEU A 20 6.93 -0.29 -3.33
CA LEU A 20 6.04 -1.41 -3.65
C LEU A 20 5.45 -1.28 -5.07
N GLY A 21 5.13 -0.05 -5.48
CA GLY A 21 4.65 0.24 -6.83
C GLY A 21 5.65 -0.14 -7.93
N TRP A 22 6.95 -0.08 -7.67
CA TRP A 22 7.99 -0.47 -8.63
C TRP A 22 7.95 -1.95 -9.00
N GLY A 23 7.41 -2.80 -8.13
CA GLY A 23 7.23 -4.24 -8.38
C GLY A 23 6.19 -4.54 -9.47
N TYR A 24 5.31 -3.60 -9.82
CA TYR A 24 4.16 -3.85 -10.69
C TYR A 24 4.30 -3.28 -12.12
N GLY A 25 5.46 -2.71 -12.49
CA GLY A 25 5.80 -2.37 -13.88
C GLY A 25 4.79 -1.46 -14.59
N SER A 26 4.35 -1.85 -15.80
CA SER A 26 3.45 -1.07 -16.67
C SER A 26 1.97 -1.18 -16.33
N ASN A 27 1.62 -1.83 -15.21
CA ASN A 27 0.22 -1.91 -14.79
C ASN A 27 -0.30 -0.52 -14.41
N LYS A 28 -1.61 -0.30 -14.57
CA LYS A 28 -2.26 0.92 -14.06
C LYS A 28 -2.35 0.83 -12.53
N ILE A 29 -1.44 1.53 -11.85
CA ILE A 29 -1.29 1.53 -10.39
C ILE A 29 -1.77 2.86 -9.82
N LEU A 30 -2.46 2.82 -8.68
CA LEU A 30 -2.75 3.98 -7.85
C LEU A 30 -1.95 3.89 -6.55
N ILE A 31 -1.13 4.90 -6.26
CA ILE A 31 -0.48 5.06 -4.95
C ILE A 31 -1.11 6.31 -4.33
N CYS A 32 -1.85 6.15 -3.24
CA CYS A 32 -2.57 7.27 -2.62
C CYS A 32 -2.57 7.20 -1.09
N ASN A 33 -2.73 8.37 -0.48
CA ASN A 33 -2.96 8.45 0.96
C ASN A 33 -4.32 7.82 1.30
N ILE A 34 -4.44 7.23 2.49
CA ILE A 34 -5.65 6.59 2.99
C ILE A 34 -6.87 7.51 3.00
N LYS A 35 -6.67 8.81 3.26
CA LYS A 35 -7.76 9.80 3.25
C LYS A 35 -8.38 10.01 1.85
N ASP A 36 -7.60 9.72 0.81
CA ASP A 36 -7.99 9.90 -0.59
C ASP A 36 -8.38 8.56 -1.24
N TYR A 37 -8.35 7.46 -0.49
CA TYR A 37 -8.68 6.14 -1.00
C TYR A 37 -10.19 6.01 -1.23
N VAL A 38 -10.55 5.55 -2.43
CA VAL A 38 -11.94 5.32 -2.84
C VAL A 38 -12.14 3.81 -3.08
N PRO A 39 -12.95 3.12 -2.25
CA PRO A 39 -13.22 1.69 -2.36
C PRO A 39 -13.85 1.27 -3.70
N GLY A 40 -13.67 0.00 -4.06
CA GLY A 40 -14.33 -0.65 -5.22
C GLY A 40 -13.76 -0.24 -6.58
N ARG A 41 -12.55 0.33 -6.60
CA ARG A 41 -11.88 0.82 -7.83
C ARG A 41 -10.59 0.08 -8.15
N THR A 42 -10.28 -1.00 -7.43
CA THR A 42 -9.05 -1.77 -7.61
C THR A 42 -9.29 -3.27 -7.65
N GLU A 43 -8.43 -3.99 -8.35
CA GLU A 43 -8.42 -5.47 -8.33
C GLU A 43 -7.57 -6.01 -7.17
N ASN A 44 -6.46 -5.34 -6.87
CA ASN A 44 -5.53 -5.75 -5.82
C ASN A 44 -5.25 -4.57 -4.89
N LEU A 45 -5.60 -4.70 -3.61
CA LEU A 45 -5.39 -3.67 -2.60
C LEU A 45 -4.21 -4.06 -1.69
N TYR A 46 -3.26 -3.14 -1.55
CA TYR A 46 -2.13 -3.24 -0.64
C TYR A 46 -2.18 -2.08 0.35
N VAL A 47 -1.92 -2.37 1.61
CA VAL A 47 -1.92 -1.38 2.69
C VAL A 47 -0.54 -1.42 3.34
N VAL A 48 0.18 -0.31 3.26
CA VAL A 48 1.56 -0.20 3.71
C VAL A 48 1.60 0.61 4.99
N VAL A 49 2.32 0.09 5.98
CA VAL A 49 2.59 0.70 7.30
C VAL A 49 1.39 0.73 8.28
N GLY A 50 1.71 0.85 9.56
CA GLY A 50 0.80 0.72 10.70
C GLY A 50 -0.39 1.66 10.72
N GLY A 51 -0.21 2.96 10.47
CA GLY A 51 -1.30 3.93 10.53
C GLY A 51 -2.41 3.66 9.51
N ALA A 52 -2.00 3.27 8.29
CA ALA A 52 -2.94 2.86 7.26
C ALA A 52 -3.63 1.52 7.60
N CYS A 53 -2.87 0.54 8.11
CA CYS A 53 -3.41 -0.77 8.50
C CYS A 53 -4.47 -0.68 9.62
N GLU A 54 -4.33 0.26 10.56
CA GLU A 54 -5.29 0.46 11.64
C GLU A 54 -6.60 1.09 11.17
N LYS A 55 -6.54 1.94 10.14
CA LYS A 55 -7.68 2.72 9.64
C LYS A 55 -8.43 2.03 8.50
N ILE A 56 -7.76 1.21 7.68
CA ILE A 56 -8.35 0.70 6.43
C ILE A 56 -9.62 -0.14 6.64
N GLY A 57 -9.73 -0.85 7.76
CA GLY A 57 -10.88 -1.71 8.08
C GLY A 57 -12.19 -0.95 8.30
N SER A 58 -12.13 0.36 8.61
CA SER A 58 -13.32 1.21 8.69
C SER A 58 -13.69 1.87 7.35
N ILE A 59 -12.80 1.83 6.35
CA ILE A 59 -12.95 2.50 5.06
C ILE A 59 -13.46 1.55 3.97
N THR A 60 -12.99 0.30 3.95
CA THR A 60 -13.38 -0.68 2.92
C THR A 60 -13.66 -2.07 3.50
N LYS A 61 -14.39 -2.88 2.72
CA LYS A 61 -14.60 -4.31 2.91
C LYS A 61 -13.85 -5.17 1.89
N GLU A 62 -13.07 -4.55 1.00
CA GLU A 62 -12.20 -5.26 0.06
C GLU A 62 -11.14 -6.09 0.79
N ASN A 63 -10.78 -7.23 0.22
CA ASN A 63 -9.62 -7.98 0.70
C ASN A 63 -8.35 -7.19 0.39
N TYR A 64 -7.42 -7.15 1.34
CA TYR A 64 -6.15 -6.45 1.17
C TYR A 64 -4.98 -7.24 1.74
N THR A 65 -3.80 -6.97 1.16
CA THR A 65 -2.52 -7.46 1.70
C THR A 65 -1.87 -6.36 2.53
N MET A 66 -1.54 -6.65 3.78
CA MET A 66 -0.82 -5.72 4.65
C MET A 66 0.68 -5.96 4.56
N ILE A 67 1.45 -4.88 4.43
CA ILE A 67 2.92 -4.91 4.53
C ILE A 67 3.33 -3.91 5.60
N LYS A 68 3.68 -4.41 6.79
CA LYS A 68 4.00 -3.60 7.97
C LYS A 68 5.26 -4.14 8.66
N GLY A 69 6.22 -3.25 8.87
CA GLY A 69 7.37 -3.47 9.74
C GLY A 69 7.21 -2.87 11.13
N SER A 70 8.18 -3.10 12.01
CA SER A 70 8.27 -2.45 13.33
C SER A 70 8.57 -0.96 13.24
N ASP A 71 9.27 -0.54 12.19
CA ASP A 71 9.60 0.86 11.90
C ASP A 71 9.61 1.11 10.37
N ARG A 72 9.99 2.34 9.97
CA ARG A 72 10.01 2.76 8.57
C ARG A 72 11.03 2.00 7.72
N PHE A 73 12.16 1.62 8.30
CA PHE A 73 13.22 0.89 7.60
C PHE A 73 12.85 -0.59 7.47
N ASP A 74 12.35 -1.20 8.54
CA ASP A 74 11.83 -2.58 8.49
C ASP A 74 10.68 -2.69 7.48
N THR A 75 9.78 -1.72 7.44
CA THR A 75 8.69 -1.73 6.44
C THR A 75 9.23 -1.62 5.01
N LEU A 76 10.25 -0.79 4.78
CA LEU A 76 10.91 -0.71 3.48
C LEU A 76 11.58 -2.04 3.08
N TYR A 77 12.29 -2.71 4.00
CA TYR A 77 12.89 -4.01 3.73
C TYR A 77 11.85 -5.09 3.42
N LYS A 78 10.73 -5.13 4.15
CA LYS A 78 9.63 -6.05 3.84
C LYS A 78 8.98 -5.78 2.49
N VAL A 79 8.87 -4.52 2.10
CA VAL A 79 8.40 -4.16 0.76
C VAL A 79 9.35 -4.68 -0.31
N LEU A 80 10.66 -4.50 -0.12
CA LEU A 80 11.69 -5.00 -1.05
C LEU A 80 11.62 -6.52 -1.18
N ASP A 81 11.58 -7.23 -0.05
CA ASP A 81 11.39 -8.68 0.00
C ASP A 81 10.11 -9.12 -0.72
N PHE A 82 8.99 -8.43 -0.48
CA PHE A 82 7.70 -8.72 -1.13
C PHE A 82 7.75 -8.61 -2.66
N ILE A 83 8.54 -7.69 -3.20
CA ILE A 83 8.72 -7.52 -4.65
C ILE A 83 9.94 -8.29 -5.19
N ASN A 84 10.52 -9.19 -4.39
CA ASN A 84 11.71 -9.98 -4.69
C ASN A 84 12.92 -9.12 -5.10
N ARG A 85 13.25 -8.11 -4.29
CA ARG A 85 14.40 -7.22 -4.49
C ARG A 85 15.23 -7.02 -3.24
#